data_AF-A0A2L0N9W4-F1
#
_entry.id   AF-A0A2L0N9W4-F1
#
_cell.length_a   1.000
_cell.length_b   1.000
_cell.length_c   1.000
_cell.angle_alpha   90.00
_cell.angle_beta   90.00
_cell.angle_gamma   90.00
#
_symmetry.space_group_name_H-M   'P 1'
#
loop_
_entity.id
_entity.type
_entity.pdbx_description
1 polymer ?
#
loop_
_entity_poly.entity_id
_entity_poly.type
_entity_poly.pdbx_seq_one_letter_code
_entity_poly.pdbx_strand_id
1 'polypeptide(L)'
;MSLDAAKVTGLELRSARLVDARSYSAHRLGVHWHLVGLLYHVELKPGRPVVTEVGGSTSGARWMPLSGLTESMLSPAAVDALGLLGQP
;
A
#
# COMPACT_ATOMS: atom_id res chain seq x y z
N MET A 1 11.85 -12.38 0.27
CA MET A 1 10.47 -11.91 0.09
C MET A 1 10.54 -10.45 -0.37
N SER A 2 10.22 -10.17 -1.64
CA SER A 2 10.22 -8.81 -2.18
C SER A 2 8.82 -8.23 -1.96
N LEU A 3 8.70 -7.08 -1.28
CA LEU A 3 7.44 -6.34 -1.17
C LEU A 3 7.14 -5.68 -2.51
N ASP A 4 5.90 -5.80 -2.98
CA ASP A 4 5.46 -5.20 -4.24
C ASP A 4 5.69 -3.67 -4.26
N ALA A 5 5.67 -3.01 -3.11
CA ALA A 5 6.00 -1.59 -2.99
C ALA A 5 7.36 -1.23 -3.58
N ALA A 6 8.40 -2.05 -3.37
CA ALA A 6 9.73 -1.79 -3.94
C ALA A 6 9.73 -1.98 -5.46
N LYS A 7 9.03 -3.01 -5.95
CA LYS A 7 8.89 -3.29 -7.38
C LYS A 7 8.12 -2.20 -8.11
N VAL A 8 7.20 -1.52 -7.45
CA VAL A 8 6.27 -0.56 -8.05
C VAL A 8 6.77 0.89 -7.94
N THR A 9 7.51 1.23 -6.87
CA THR A 9 7.98 2.59 -6.60
C THR A 9 9.45 2.82 -6.96
N GLY A 10 10.18 1.76 -7.32
CA GLY A 10 11.62 1.81 -7.57
C GLY A 10 12.47 2.10 -6.33
N LEU A 11 11.86 2.14 -5.14
CA LEU A 11 12.57 2.39 -3.88
C LEU A 11 13.04 1.08 -3.25
N GLU A 12 14.27 1.11 -2.74
CA GLU A 12 14.82 -0.02 -2.02
C GLU A 12 14.33 -0.07 -0.57
N LEU A 13 13.96 -1.27 -0.12
CA LEU A 13 13.55 -1.54 1.24
C LEU A 13 14.76 -1.55 2.18
N ARG A 14 14.68 -0.82 3.29
CA ARG A 14 15.65 -0.91 4.39
C ARG A 14 15.20 -1.92 5.45
N SER A 15 13.92 -1.90 5.83
CA SER A 15 13.33 -2.84 6.77
C SER A 15 11.83 -3.00 6.51
N ALA A 16 11.27 -4.13 6.95
CA ALA A 16 9.83 -4.36 6.96
C ALA A 16 9.43 -5.18 8.19
N ARG A 17 8.34 -4.78 8.83
CA ARG A 17 7.75 -5.51 9.95
C ARG A 17 6.26 -5.71 9.69
N LEU A 18 5.79 -6.95 9.77
CA LEU A 18 4.36 -7.24 9.73
C LEU A 18 3.70 -6.62 10.96
N VAL A 19 2.65 -5.84 10.74
CA VAL A 19 1.92 -5.16 11.81
C VAL A 19 0.51 -5.72 12.00
N ASP A 20 -0.13 -6.18 10.93
CA ASP A 20 -1.49 -6.72 10.99
C ASP A 20 -1.78 -7.61 9.78
N ALA A 21 -2.82 -8.44 9.89
CA ALA A 21 -3.35 -9.27 8.82
C ALA A 21 -4.89 -9.19 8.83
N ARG A 22 -5.48 -8.85 7.68
CA ARG A 22 -6.93 -8.61 7.57
C ARG A 22 -7.55 -9.33 6.40
N SER A 23 -8.76 -9.81 6.62
CA SER A 23 -9.57 -10.43 5.56
C SER A 23 -10.51 -9.40 4.94
N TYR A 24 -10.52 -9.36 3.62
CA TYR A 24 -11.40 -8.51 2.82
C TYR A 24 -12.26 -9.38 1.92
N SER A 25 -13.52 -8.96 1.74
CA SER A 25 -14.40 -9.54 0.74
C SER A 25 -14.88 -8.44 -0.21
N ALA A 26 -14.90 -8.75 -1.50
CA ALA A 26 -15.43 -7.85 -2.52
C ALA A 26 -16.29 -8.63 -3.49
N HIS A 27 -17.41 -8.04 -3.90
CA HIS A 27 -18.29 -8.61 -4.90
C HIS A 27 -18.51 -7.59 -6.01
N ARG A 28 -18.17 -7.95 -7.24
CA ARG A 28 -18.32 -7.07 -8.41
C ARG A 28 -18.54 -7.90 -9.67
N LEU A 29 -19.52 -7.51 -10.49
CA LEU A 29 -19.85 -8.17 -11.76
C LEU A 29 -20.10 -9.68 -11.62
N GLY A 30 -20.73 -10.11 -10.51
CA GLY A 30 -21.01 -11.52 -10.25
C GLY A 30 -19.81 -12.33 -9.74
N VAL A 31 -18.66 -11.70 -9.52
CA VAL A 31 -17.44 -12.36 -9.02
C VAL A 31 -17.20 -11.99 -7.56
N HIS A 32 -17.07 -13.00 -6.71
CA HIS A 32 -16.72 -12.87 -5.30
C HIS A 32 -15.22 -13.09 -5.11
N TRP A 33 -14.57 -12.11 -4.48
CA TRP A 33 -13.15 -12.16 -4.13
C TRP A 33 -13.03 -12.19 -2.60
N HIS A 34 -12.19 -13.11 -2.12
CA HIS A 34 -11.79 -13.18 -0.72
C HIS A 34 -10.28 -13.02 -0.66
N LEU A 35 -9.83 -11.97 0.02
CA LEU A 35 -8.42 -11.57 0.05
C LEU A 35 -7.95 -11.50 1.49
N VAL A 36 -6.70 -11.91 1.75
CA VAL A 36 -6.03 -11.61 3.01
C VAL A 36 -4.95 -10.58 2.71
N GLY A 37 -5.12 -9.37 3.25
CA GLY A 37 -4.11 -8.32 3.18
C GLY A 37 -3.17 -8.41 4.38
N LEU A 38 -1.87 -8.48 4.10
CA LEU A 38 -0.82 -8.39 5.11
C LEU A 38 -0.30 -6.95 5.14
N LEU A 39 -0.43 -6.29 6.28
CA LEU A 39 -0.02 -4.90 6.44
C LEU A 39 1.37 -4.84 7.06
N TYR A 40 2.28 -4.11 6.42
CA TYR A 40 3.67 -3.97 6.88
C TYR A 40 3.99 -2.51 7.17
N HIS A 41 4.67 -2.27 8.29
CA HIS A 41 5.43 -1.03 8.49
C HIS A 41 6.79 -1.18 7.81
N VAL A 42 7.11 -0.26 6.89
CA VAL A 42 8.30 -0.35 6.05
C VAL A 42 9.16 0.90 6.19
N GLU A 43 10.47 0.73 6.24
CA GLU A 43 11.44 1.81 6.06
C GLU A 43 12.07 1.66 4.68
N LEU A 44 12.12 2.76 3.92
CA LEU A 44 12.73 2.81 2.59
C LEU A 44 14.04 3.59 2.64
N LYS A 45 14.98 3.25 1.76
CA LYS A 45 16.15 4.11 1.53
C LYS A 45 15.70 5.45 0.91
N PRO A 46 16.43 6.55 1.15
CA PRO A 46 16.12 7.84 0.53
C PRO A 46 16.08 7.73 -1.00
N GLY A 47 15.08 8.37 -1.61
CA GLY A 47 14.90 8.35 -3.05
C GLY A 47 13.57 8.96 -3.49
N ARG A 48 13.44 9.19 -4.80
CA ARG A 48 12.18 9.65 -5.40
C ARG A 48 11.39 8.44 -5.91
N PRO A 49 10.11 8.28 -5.54
CA PRO A 49 9.27 7.23 -6.09
C PRO A 49 9.15 7.42 -7.61
N VAL A 50 9.31 6.34 -8.35
CA VAL A 50 9.12 6.28 -9.80
C VAL A 50 8.30 5.04 -10.14
N VAL A 51 7.42 5.14 -11.14
CA VAL A 51 6.75 3.95 -11.68
C VAL A 51 7.77 3.20 -12.54
N THR A 52 8.06 1.97 -12.15
CA THR A 52 9.11 1.12 -12.73
C THR A 52 8.60 0.13 -13.76
N GLU A 53 7.28 -0.14 -13.77
CA GLU A 53 6.67 -1.11 -14.70
C GLU A 53 5.82 -0.40 -15.75
N VAL A 54 6.23 -0.49 -17.03
CA VAL A 54 5.48 0.04 -18.16
C VAL A 54 4.33 -0.91 -18.51
N GLY A 55 3.09 -0.41 -18.48
CA GLY A 55 1.89 -1.23 -18.69
C GLY A 55 1.44 -2.03 -17.46
N GLY A 56 2.08 -1.83 -16.30
CA GLY A 56 1.68 -2.43 -15.03
C GLY A 56 0.42 -1.79 -14.44
N SER A 57 -0.04 -2.34 -13.31
CA SER A 57 -1.26 -1.88 -12.62
C SER A 57 -1.13 -0.50 -11.93
N THR A 58 0.08 0.07 -11.90
CA THR A 58 0.36 1.32 -11.21
C THR A 58 0.49 2.47 -12.20
N SER A 59 -0.38 3.48 -12.07
CA SER A 59 -0.38 4.68 -12.91
C SER A 59 0.43 5.85 -12.35
N GLY A 60 0.81 5.81 -11.07
CA GLY A 60 1.61 6.87 -10.44
C GLY A 60 2.14 6.50 -9.06
N ALA A 61 3.30 7.05 -8.69
CA ALA A 61 3.92 6.89 -7.37
C ALA A 61 4.46 8.25 -6.89
N ARG A 62 4.05 8.69 -5.70
CA ARG A 62 4.53 9.94 -5.08
C ARG A 62 4.41 9.88 -3.57
N TRP A 63 5.27 10.62 -2.87
CA TRP A 63 5.10 10.90 -1.45
C TRP A 63 3.95 11.90 -1.23
N MET A 64 3.15 11.67 -0.19
CA MET A 64 2.08 12.56 0.24
C MET A 64 2.13 12.77 1.75
N PRO A 65 1.86 13.99 2.26
CA PRO A 65 1.68 14.20 3.68
C PRO A 65 0.40 13.51 4.15
N LEU A 66 0.39 13.02 5.40
CA LEU A 66 -0.79 12.35 5.99
C LEU A 66 -2.02 13.27 5.99
N SER A 67 -1.84 14.57 6.25
CA SER A 67 -2.91 15.57 6.22
C SER A 67 -3.52 15.78 4.82
N GLY A 68 -2.86 15.33 3.76
CA GLY A 68 -3.36 15.41 2.39
C GLY A 68 -4.13 14.17 1.94
N LEU A 69 -4.33 13.19 2.82
CA LEU A 69 -5.07 11.97 2.52
C LEU A 69 -6.55 12.12 2.92
N THR A 70 -7.45 11.68 2.05
CA THR A 70 -8.89 11.61 2.33
C THR A 70 -9.36 10.18 2.09
N GLU A 71 -10.28 9.66 2.91
CA GLU A 71 -10.71 8.26 2.84
C GLU A 71 -11.28 7.88 1.47
N SER A 72 -11.95 8.79 0.78
CA SER A 72 -12.51 8.56 -0.56
C SER A 72 -11.46 8.26 -1.63
N MET A 73 -10.19 8.61 -1.38
CA MET A 73 -9.06 8.30 -2.27
C MET A 73 -8.40 6.95 -1.97
N LEU A 74 -8.77 6.32 -0.86
CA LEU A 74 -8.06 5.18 -0.29
C LEU A 74 -8.85 3.89 -0.50
N SER A 75 -8.12 2.81 -0.74
CA SER A 75 -8.71 1.47 -0.64
C SER A 75 -9.01 1.14 0.84
N PRO A 76 -9.93 0.18 1.12
CA PRO A 76 -10.20 -0.23 2.50
C PRO A 76 -8.95 -0.64 3.28
N ALA A 77 -8.01 -1.33 2.63
CA ALA A 77 -6.75 -1.72 3.27
C ALA A 77 -5.84 -0.52 3.61
N ALA A 78 -5.87 0.54 2.80
CA ALA A 78 -5.12 1.76 3.07
C ALA A 78 -5.75 2.58 4.21
N VAL A 79 -7.08 2.60 4.32
CA VAL A 79 -7.79 3.20 5.47
C VAL A 79 -7.41 2.47 6.77
N ASP A 80 -7.49 1.14 6.76
CA ASP A 80 -7.09 0.31 7.91
C ASP A 80 -5.62 0.55 8.29
N ALA A 81 -4.72 0.62 7.30
CA ALA A 81 -3.32 0.93 7.53
C ALA A 81 -3.09 2.29 8.21
N LEU A 82 -3.86 3.33 7.84
CA LEU A 82 -3.78 4.63 8.50
C LEU A 82 -4.17 4.55 9.97
N GLY A 83 -5.19 3.76 10.30
CA GLY A 83 -5.60 3.52 11.69
C GLY A 83 -4.50 2.86 12.54
N LEU A 84 -3.62 2.06 11.92
CA LEU A 84 -2.52 1.37 12.61
C LEU A 84 -1.30 2.26 12.89
N LEU A 85 -1.18 3.42 12.23
CA LEU A 85 -0.05 4.34 12.44
C LEU A 85 -0.13 5.08 13.79
N GLY A 86 -1.24 4.95 14.52
CA GLY A 86 -1.56 5.78 15.67
C GLY A 86 -1.95 7.18 15.23
N GLN A 87 -3.08 7.70 15.74
CA GLN A 87 -3.27 9.15 15.75
C GLN A 87 -2.15 9.76 16.62
N PRO A 88 -1.62 10.95 16.29
CA PRO A 88 -0.70 11.65 17.19
C PRO A 88 -1.27 11.80 18.60
#